data_AF-A0A0M5KZ61-F1
#
_entry.id   AF-A0A0M5KZ61-F1
#
_cell.length_a   1.000
_cell.length_b   1.000
_cell.length_c   1.000
_cell.angle_alpha   90.00
_cell.angle_beta   90.00
_cell.angle_gamma   90.00
#
_symmetry.space_group_name_H-M   'P 1'
#
loop_
_entity.id
_entity.type
_entity.pdbx_description
1 polymer ?
#
loop_
_entity_poly.entity_id
_entity_poly.type
_entity_poly.pdbx_seq_one_letter_code
_entity_poly.pdbx_strand_id
1 'polypeptide(L)'
;MLADMFAIVIGLWHMQRIRSFDIAKGIAILAVILGHSAIESNLCIPHRAAQVAISFCFSFHMPLFFILAGYFMHPERAFRWVKESRQLLCTYAVTTLCVLVGVTCMATLHHESRALALQTWGMTALYGNGDVSNLTLWPVGFRIGAIWFLLAMFWARLLLHFFAKLPHTVFWVAACFVFGYISSRYVCLPWSVQSGMCAVAFLYLGYLAKKYDVLGRVKRIPYIWVAALLIWIIDVVSFGGMSMAMNDYGLHPVLAVVGSMAGTLCVIGVSQLLDHMFLGGGAQ
;
A
#
# COMPACT_ATOMS: atom_id res chain seq x y z
N MET A 1 17.38 -19.95 -34.19
CA MET A 1 18.46 -20.16 -33.20
C MET A 1 18.83 -18.89 -32.43
N LEU A 2 19.34 -17.83 -33.05
CA LEU A 2 19.66 -16.58 -32.32
C LEU A 2 18.41 -15.90 -31.74
N ALA A 3 17.35 -15.78 -32.54
CA ALA A 3 16.08 -15.19 -32.11
C ALA A 3 15.42 -15.96 -30.95
N ASP A 4 15.50 -17.29 -30.97
CA ASP A 4 14.98 -18.16 -29.91
C ASP A 4 15.80 -18.02 -28.62
N MET A 5 17.13 -17.92 -28.73
CA MET A 5 18.01 -17.68 -27.60
C MET A 5 17.74 -16.30 -26.96
N PHE A 6 17.53 -15.25 -27.77
CA PHE A 6 17.11 -13.94 -27.27
C PHE A 6 15.74 -13.98 -26.59
N ALA A 7 14.76 -14.69 -27.16
CA ALA A 7 13.43 -14.84 -26.55
C ALA A 7 13.49 -15.58 -25.21
N ILE A 8 14.32 -16.62 -25.09
CA ILE A 8 14.56 -17.36 -23.85
C ILE A 8 15.22 -16.46 -22.79
N VAL A 9 16.27 -15.72 -23.16
CA VAL A 9 16.96 -14.81 -22.25
C VAL A 9 16.04 -13.67 -21.78
N ILE A 10 15.27 -13.08 -22.70
CA ILE A 10 14.27 -12.05 -22.36
C ILE A 10 13.19 -12.63 -21.44
N GLY A 11 12.72 -13.85 -21.72
CA GLY A 11 11.75 -14.57 -20.89
C GLY A 11 12.26 -14.82 -19.48
N LEU A 12 13.49 -15.33 -19.34
CA LEU A 12 14.16 -15.55 -18.05
C LEU A 12 14.32 -14.25 -17.25
N TRP A 13 14.77 -13.18 -17.91
CA TRP A 13 14.96 -11.88 -17.27
C TRP A 13 13.63 -11.25 -16.81
N HIS A 14 12.58 -11.42 -17.61
CA HIS A 14 11.23 -10.98 -17.27
C HIS A 14 10.65 -11.76 -16.08
N MET A 15 10.87 -13.08 -16.02
CA MET A 15 10.44 -13.94 -14.92
C MET A 15 11.13 -13.60 -13.60
N GLN A 16 12.45 -13.38 -13.62
CA GLN A 16 13.21 -12.94 -12.43
C GLN A 16 12.69 -11.60 -11.88
N ARG A 17 12.39 -10.65 -12.77
CA ARG A 17 11.83 -9.35 -12.38
C ARG A 17 10.47 -9.49 -11.72
N ILE A 18 9.58 -10.33 -12.26
CA ILE A 18 8.25 -10.58 -11.66
C ILE A 18 8.41 -11.18 -10.26
N ARG A 19 9.23 -12.23 -10.13
CA ARG A 19 9.43 -12.93 -8.86
C ARG A 19 10.01 -12.02 -7.79
N SER A 20 10.99 -11.18 -8.12
CA SER A 20 11.52 -10.16 -7.20
C SER A 20 10.43 -9.21 -6.67
N PHE A 21 9.49 -8.81 -7.53
CA PHE A 21 8.38 -7.94 -7.09
C PHE A 21 7.36 -8.68 -6.23
N ASP A 22 7.15 -9.98 -6.47
CA ASP A 22 6.28 -10.79 -5.62
C ASP A 22 6.90 -11.07 -4.25
N ILE A 23 8.21 -11.26 -4.17
CA ILE A 23 8.96 -11.28 -2.90
C ILE A 23 8.78 -9.96 -2.15
N ALA A 24 8.92 -8.82 -2.83
CA ALA A 24 8.74 -7.50 -2.22
C ALA A 24 7.32 -7.31 -1.65
N LYS A 25 6.29 -7.75 -2.37
CA LYS A 25 4.91 -7.78 -1.85
C LYS A 25 4.80 -8.69 -0.63
N GLY A 26 5.41 -9.86 -0.65
CA GLY A 26 5.45 -10.78 0.50
C GLY A 26 6.05 -10.12 1.75
N ILE A 27 7.20 -9.45 1.61
CA ILE A 27 7.82 -8.67 2.69
C ILE A 27 6.87 -7.59 3.21
N ALA A 28 6.18 -6.88 2.31
CA ALA A 28 5.22 -5.85 2.70
C ALA A 28 4.00 -6.43 3.43
N ILE A 29 3.49 -7.61 3.04
CA ILE A 29 2.40 -8.29 3.76
C ILE A 29 2.86 -8.68 5.18
N LEU A 30 4.07 -9.23 5.32
CA LEU A 30 4.64 -9.53 6.64
C LEU A 30 4.81 -8.26 7.48
N ALA A 31 5.20 -7.15 6.86
CA ALA A 31 5.30 -5.85 7.52
C ALA A 31 3.93 -5.33 7.99
N VAL A 32 2.85 -5.54 7.24
CA VAL A 32 1.47 -5.21 7.70
C VAL A 32 1.13 -6.01 8.95
N ILE A 33 1.36 -7.32 8.93
CA ILE A 33 1.05 -8.22 10.07
C ILE A 33 1.87 -7.80 11.29
N LEU A 34 3.19 -7.69 11.13
CA LEU A 34 4.11 -7.32 12.21
C LEU A 34 3.81 -5.92 12.76
N GLY A 35 3.60 -4.94 11.89
CA GLY A 35 3.32 -3.57 12.29
C GLY A 35 2.05 -3.46 13.14
N HIS A 36 0.94 -4.07 12.69
CA HIS A 36 -0.30 -4.05 13.47
C HIS A 36 -0.20 -4.87 14.76
N SER A 37 0.50 -6.01 14.74
CA SER A 37 0.76 -6.80 15.97
C SER A 37 1.62 -6.02 16.97
N ALA A 38 2.57 -5.22 16.47
CA ALA A 38 3.40 -4.35 17.28
C ALA A 38 2.61 -3.17 17.87
N ILE A 39 1.62 -2.61 17.15
CA ILE A 39 0.70 -1.61 17.71
C ILE A 39 -0.07 -2.20 18.90
N GLU A 40 -0.73 -3.34 18.72
CA GLU A 40 -1.51 -3.97 19.78
C GLU A 40 -0.63 -4.36 20.98
N SER A 41 0.56 -4.93 20.73
CA SER A 41 1.47 -5.28 21.83
C SER A 41 2.03 -4.06 22.56
N ASN A 42 2.28 -2.95 21.85
CA ASN A 42 2.76 -1.69 22.46
C ASN A 42 1.65 -1.00 23.28
N LEU A 43 0.37 -1.20 22.94
CA LEU A 43 -0.76 -0.73 23.75
C LEU A 43 -0.86 -1.53 25.07
N CYS A 44 -0.56 -2.82 25.04
CA CYS A 44 -0.54 -3.67 26.24
C CYS A 44 0.70 -3.44 27.11
N ILE A 45 1.89 -3.49 26.51
CA ILE A 45 3.19 -3.34 27.18
C ILE A 45 4.10 -2.48 26.28
N PRO A 46 4.24 -1.18 26.58
CA PRO A 46 5.11 -0.30 25.81
C PRO A 46 6.57 -0.75 25.90
N HIS A 47 7.20 -1.03 24.75
CA HIS A 47 8.60 -1.42 24.70
C HIS A 47 9.27 -0.97 23.41
N ARG A 48 10.58 -0.67 23.50
CA ARG A 48 11.34 -0.09 22.39
C ARG A 48 11.32 -0.94 21.13
N ALA A 49 11.34 -2.27 21.26
CA ALA A 49 11.33 -3.16 20.10
C ALA A 49 10.02 -3.05 19.28
N ALA A 50 8.85 -2.96 19.94
CA ALA A 50 7.59 -2.71 19.24
C ALA A 50 7.57 -1.34 18.55
N GLN A 51 8.07 -0.28 19.19
CA GLN A 51 8.15 1.03 18.56
C GLN A 51 9.03 1.05 17.30
N VAL A 52 10.18 0.36 17.36
CA VAL A 52 11.06 0.19 16.19
C VAL A 52 10.37 -0.63 15.10
N ALA A 53 9.68 -1.71 15.47
CA ALA A 53 8.93 -2.52 14.51
C ALA A 53 7.81 -1.72 13.83
N ILE A 54 7.05 -0.92 14.58
CA ILE A 54 6.03 -0.01 14.03
C ILE A 54 6.67 0.96 13.04
N SER A 55 7.72 1.67 13.46
CA SER A 55 8.39 2.69 12.63
C SER A 55 8.95 2.07 11.34
N PHE A 56 9.61 0.93 11.45
CA PHE A 56 10.14 0.18 10.31
C PHE A 56 9.02 -0.27 9.37
N CYS A 57 8.00 -0.96 9.88
CA CYS A 57 6.93 -1.49 9.05
C CYS A 57 6.13 -0.37 8.38
N PHE A 58 5.68 0.64 9.13
CA PHE A 58 4.84 1.73 8.63
C PHE A 58 5.55 2.71 7.70
N SER A 59 6.88 2.75 7.71
CA SER A 59 7.64 3.61 6.80
C SER A 59 7.47 3.28 5.31
N PHE A 60 7.19 2.03 4.92
CA PHE A 60 7.21 1.65 3.50
C PHE A 60 6.07 0.73 3.01
N HIS A 61 5.40 -0.03 3.88
CA HIS A 61 4.57 -1.16 3.42
C HIS A 61 3.40 -0.74 2.51
N MET A 62 2.57 0.24 2.88
CA MET A 62 1.49 0.73 2.02
C MET A 62 2.03 1.46 0.76
N PRO A 63 2.99 2.39 0.86
CA PRO A 63 3.62 3.02 -0.30
C PRO A 63 4.10 2.01 -1.34
N LEU A 64 4.75 0.93 -0.89
CA LEU A 64 5.26 -0.13 -1.75
C LEU A 64 4.14 -0.77 -2.56
N PHE A 65 3.00 -1.14 -1.96
CA PHE A 65 1.92 -1.75 -2.71
C PHE A 65 1.34 -0.83 -3.79
N PHE A 66 1.15 0.46 -3.49
CA PHE A 66 0.67 1.43 -4.48
C PHE A 66 1.69 1.67 -5.60
N ILE A 67 2.98 1.84 -5.27
CA ILE A 67 4.03 2.00 -6.28
C ILE A 67 4.11 0.76 -7.18
N LEU A 68 4.10 -0.45 -6.62
CA LEU A 68 4.14 -1.67 -7.42
C LEU A 68 2.88 -1.84 -8.28
N ALA A 69 1.70 -1.52 -7.76
CA ALA A 69 0.46 -1.54 -8.55
C ALA A 69 0.55 -0.58 -9.75
N GLY A 70 1.09 0.62 -9.54
CA GLY A 70 1.31 1.62 -10.59
C GLY A 70 2.33 1.18 -11.63
N TYR A 71 3.39 0.50 -11.19
CA TYR A 71 4.43 -0.03 -12.06
C TYR A 71 3.91 -1.04 -13.09
N PHE A 72 2.92 -1.85 -12.71
CA PHE A 72 2.29 -2.81 -13.61
C PHE A 72 1.06 -2.26 -14.34
N MET A 73 0.66 -1.03 -14.04
CA MET A 73 -0.49 -0.38 -14.64
C MET A 73 -0.21 0.08 -16.07
N HIS A 74 -1.29 0.16 -16.86
CA HIS A 74 -1.30 0.68 -18.22
C HIS A 74 -2.44 1.70 -18.35
N PRO A 75 -2.27 2.91 -17.79
CA PRO A 75 -3.33 3.92 -17.70
C PRO A 75 -3.75 4.50 -19.07
N GLU A 76 -2.96 4.26 -20.13
CA GLU A 76 -3.31 4.66 -21.50
C GLU A 76 -4.48 3.86 -22.07
N ARG A 77 -4.76 2.68 -21.52
CA ARG A 77 -5.87 1.81 -21.94
C ARG A 77 -7.18 2.24 -21.30
N ALA A 78 -8.30 1.89 -21.92
CA ALA A 78 -9.60 2.13 -21.30
C ALA A 78 -9.72 1.36 -19.98
N PHE A 79 -10.27 2.03 -18.95
CA PHE A 79 -10.50 1.39 -17.66
C PHE A 79 -11.46 0.22 -17.82
N ARG A 80 -10.98 -0.99 -17.49
CA ARG A 80 -11.78 -2.21 -17.60
C ARG A 80 -12.67 -2.35 -16.37
N TRP A 81 -13.74 -1.55 -16.30
CA TRP A 81 -14.71 -1.52 -15.20
C TRP A 81 -15.04 -2.89 -14.64
N VAL A 82 -15.44 -3.83 -15.50
CA VAL A 82 -15.85 -5.17 -15.05
C VAL A 82 -14.71 -5.95 -14.41
N LYS A 83 -13.48 -5.88 -14.94
CA LYS A 83 -12.35 -6.66 -14.39
C LYS A 83 -11.80 -6.02 -13.13
N GLU A 84 -11.57 -4.71 -13.16
CA GLU A 84 -10.89 -3.98 -12.09
C GLU A 84 -11.81 -3.79 -10.89
N SER A 85 -13.08 -3.44 -11.11
CA SER A 85 -14.07 -3.36 -10.04
C SER A 85 -14.37 -4.73 -9.46
N ARG A 86 -14.48 -5.79 -10.27
CA ARG A 86 -14.69 -7.15 -9.75
C ARG A 86 -13.49 -7.61 -8.93
N GLN A 87 -12.26 -7.32 -9.32
CA GLN A 87 -11.11 -7.78 -8.54
C GLN A 87 -10.99 -7.07 -7.19
N LEU A 88 -11.26 -5.76 -7.11
CA LEU A 88 -11.07 -5.00 -5.87
C LEU A 88 -12.32 -4.94 -5.00
N LEU A 89 -13.46 -4.55 -5.59
CA LEU A 89 -14.72 -4.40 -4.85
C LEU A 89 -15.37 -5.73 -4.51
N CYS A 90 -15.27 -6.75 -5.39
CA CYS A 90 -15.79 -8.09 -5.03
C CYS A 90 -14.94 -8.71 -3.92
N THR A 91 -13.61 -8.61 -3.99
CA THR A 91 -12.75 -9.09 -2.90
C THR A 91 -13.06 -8.34 -1.61
N TYR A 92 -13.25 -7.02 -1.66
CA TYR A 92 -13.69 -6.26 -0.49
C TYR A 92 -15.03 -6.76 0.07
N ALA A 93 -16.04 -6.96 -0.79
CA ALA A 93 -17.36 -7.44 -0.39
C ALA A 93 -17.29 -8.85 0.22
N VAL A 94 -16.58 -9.78 -0.41
CA VAL A 94 -16.40 -11.15 0.09
C VAL A 94 -15.66 -11.15 1.43
N THR A 95 -14.54 -10.42 1.55
CA THR A 95 -13.79 -10.35 2.80
C THR A 95 -14.62 -9.69 3.90
N THR A 96 -15.39 -8.65 3.58
CA THR A 96 -16.35 -8.02 4.50
C THR A 96 -17.38 -9.03 5.00
N LEU A 97 -17.97 -9.83 4.09
CA LEU A 97 -18.92 -10.88 4.49
C LEU A 97 -18.27 -11.92 5.41
N CYS A 98 -17.03 -12.34 5.12
CA CYS A 98 -16.28 -13.23 6.00
C CYS A 98 -16.04 -12.61 7.39
N VAL A 99 -15.71 -11.31 7.46
CA VAL A 99 -15.56 -10.59 8.73
C VAL A 99 -16.89 -10.57 9.49
N LEU A 100 -18.00 -10.23 8.82
CA LEU A 100 -19.34 -10.18 9.46
C LEU A 100 -19.78 -11.55 9.99
N VAL A 101 -19.51 -12.63 9.24
CA VAL A 101 -19.76 -14.00 9.72
C VAL A 101 -18.86 -14.33 10.91
N GLY A 102 -17.57 -13.99 10.84
CA GLY A 102 -16.61 -14.22 11.91
C GLY A 102 -17.00 -13.53 13.22
N VAL A 103 -17.34 -12.24 13.17
CA VAL A 103 -17.75 -11.49 14.37
C VAL A 103 -19.08 -11.99 14.93
N THR A 104 -20.00 -12.47 14.09
CA THR A 104 -21.25 -13.09 14.55
C THR A 104 -20.99 -14.42 15.26
N CYS A 105 -20.06 -15.22 14.75
CA CYS A 105 -19.63 -16.46 15.39
C CYS A 105 -19.00 -16.17 16.76
N MET A 106 -18.05 -15.23 16.81
CA MET A 106 -17.40 -14.81 18.05
C MET A 106 -18.38 -14.27 19.08
N ALA A 107 -19.31 -13.40 18.67
CA ALA A 107 -20.36 -12.88 19.56
C ALA A 107 -21.24 -14.02 20.13
N THR A 108 -21.49 -15.07 19.35
CA THR A 108 -22.22 -16.26 19.82
C THR A 108 -21.43 -17.05 20.86
N LEU A 109 -20.13 -17.24 20.63
CA LEU A 109 -19.24 -17.98 21.54
C LEU A 109 -18.99 -17.24 22.87
N HIS A 110 -18.90 -15.91 22.83
CA HIS A 110 -18.70 -15.07 24.01
C HIS A 110 -20.00 -14.67 24.72
N HIS A 111 -21.14 -15.20 24.29
CA HIS A 111 -22.47 -14.86 24.82
C HIS A 111 -22.81 -13.35 24.74
N GLU A 112 -22.29 -12.66 23.72
CA GLU A 112 -22.54 -11.25 23.43
C GLU A 112 -23.72 -11.06 22.47
N SER A 113 -24.20 -9.81 22.34
CA SER A 113 -25.28 -9.48 21.41
C SER A 113 -24.81 -9.54 19.95
N ARG A 114 -25.23 -10.60 19.24
CA ARG A 114 -25.01 -10.77 17.79
C ARG A 114 -25.54 -9.59 16.97
N ALA A 115 -26.70 -9.06 17.35
CA ALA A 115 -27.32 -7.95 16.64
C ALA A 115 -26.47 -6.67 16.76
N LEU A 116 -25.94 -6.38 17.95
CA LEU A 116 -25.06 -5.24 18.17
C LEU A 116 -23.72 -5.41 17.43
N ALA A 117 -23.14 -6.61 17.46
CA ALA A 117 -21.91 -6.92 16.74
C ALA A 117 -22.08 -6.72 15.22
N LEU A 118 -23.15 -7.28 14.64
CA LEU A 118 -23.47 -7.12 13.23
C LEU A 118 -23.76 -5.67 12.84
N GLN A 119 -24.50 -4.94 13.67
CA GLN A 119 -24.77 -3.53 13.42
C GLN A 119 -23.46 -2.72 13.40
N THR A 120 -22.62 -2.91 14.42
CA THR A 120 -21.40 -2.09 14.58
C THR A 120 -20.36 -2.41 13.49
N TRP A 121 -20.10 -3.69 13.23
CA TRP A 121 -19.19 -4.12 12.17
C TRP A 121 -19.77 -3.88 10.78
N GLY A 122 -21.10 -3.98 10.61
CA GLY A 122 -21.79 -3.63 9.37
C GLY A 122 -21.64 -2.16 9.03
N MET A 123 -21.81 -1.26 9.99
CA MET A 123 -21.59 0.18 9.81
C MET A 123 -20.11 0.48 9.52
N THR A 124 -19.20 -0.21 10.22
CA THR A 124 -17.75 -0.10 9.98
C THR A 124 -17.37 -0.54 8.57
N ALA A 125 -17.93 -1.66 8.11
CA ALA A 125 -17.69 -2.18 6.78
C ALA A 125 -18.31 -1.32 5.67
N LEU A 126 -19.49 -0.76 5.91
CA LEU A 126 -20.14 0.16 4.97
C LEU A 126 -19.35 1.47 4.86
N TYR A 127 -18.77 1.94 5.97
CA TYR A 127 -17.88 3.10 5.95
C TYR A 127 -16.54 2.80 5.30
N GLY A 128 -15.97 1.63 5.57
CA GLY A 128 -14.70 1.18 4.98
C GLY A 128 -13.51 2.07 5.35
N ASN A 129 -13.47 2.62 6.57
CA ASN A 129 -12.31 3.39 7.05
C ASN A 129 -11.22 2.48 7.62
N GLY A 130 -9.95 2.83 7.36
CA GLY A 130 -8.80 2.07 7.85
C GLY A 130 -8.42 2.34 9.30
N ASP A 131 -8.92 3.41 9.90
CA ASP A 131 -8.76 3.75 11.32
C ASP A 131 -10.04 4.36 11.90
N VAL A 132 -10.08 4.57 13.21
CA VAL A 132 -11.17 5.25 13.92
C VAL A 132 -10.96 6.77 13.81
N SER A 133 -12.03 7.51 13.57
CA SER A 133 -12.00 8.97 13.46
C SER A 133 -13.25 9.60 14.06
N ASN A 134 -13.09 10.74 14.72
CA ASN A 134 -14.21 11.54 15.20
C ASN A 134 -14.84 12.43 14.10
N LEU A 135 -14.25 12.43 12.90
CA LEU A 135 -14.67 13.24 11.75
C LEU A 135 -15.51 12.44 10.75
N THR A 136 -16.01 11.26 11.12
CA THR A 136 -16.87 10.45 10.26
C THR A 136 -18.25 11.10 10.12
N LEU A 137 -18.88 10.93 8.95
CA LEU A 137 -20.21 11.47 8.64
C LEU A 137 -21.31 10.92 9.57
N TRP A 138 -21.10 9.75 10.12
CA TRP A 138 -21.92 9.14 11.16
C TRP A 138 -21.03 8.35 12.13
N PRO A 139 -21.48 8.03 13.35
CA PRO A 139 -20.65 7.31 14.33
C PRO A 139 -20.21 5.93 13.81
N VAL A 140 -18.90 5.71 13.80
CA VAL A 140 -18.28 4.42 13.46
C VAL A 140 -17.25 4.10 14.53
N GLY A 141 -17.50 3.05 15.30
CA GLY A 141 -16.71 2.72 16.49
C GLY A 141 -15.45 1.90 16.23
N PHE A 142 -15.30 1.29 15.05
CA PHE A 142 -14.18 0.41 14.74
C PHE A 142 -13.50 0.75 13.43
N ARG A 143 -12.28 0.23 13.27
CA ARG A 143 -11.55 0.22 12.00
C ARG A 143 -11.87 -1.08 11.26
N ILE A 144 -12.04 -1.03 9.95
CA ILE A 144 -12.32 -2.25 9.16
C ILE A 144 -11.07 -3.15 8.98
N GLY A 145 -9.90 -2.66 9.41
CA GLY A 145 -8.61 -3.33 9.22
C GLY A 145 -8.07 -3.11 7.81
N ALA A 146 -7.05 -3.88 7.42
CA ALA A 146 -6.26 -3.66 6.20
C ALA A 146 -7.07 -3.65 4.88
N ILE A 147 -8.32 -4.12 4.88
CA ILE A 147 -9.15 -4.17 3.66
C ILE A 147 -9.55 -2.79 3.13
N TRP A 148 -9.41 -1.72 3.92
CA TRP A 148 -9.54 -0.32 3.46
C TRP A 148 -8.68 -0.05 2.22
N PHE A 149 -7.51 -0.68 2.16
CA PHE A 149 -6.55 -0.56 1.08
C PHE A 149 -7.13 -0.97 -0.28
N LEU A 150 -8.04 -1.94 -0.32
CA LEU A 150 -8.69 -2.38 -1.57
C LEU A 150 -9.56 -1.28 -2.17
N LEU A 151 -10.31 -0.57 -1.32
CA LEU A 151 -11.13 0.56 -1.72
C LEU A 151 -10.26 1.74 -2.16
N ALA A 152 -9.24 2.08 -1.37
CA ALA A 152 -8.28 3.13 -1.73
C ALA A 152 -7.58 2.84 -3.08
N MET A 153 -7.18 1.59 -3.30
CA MET A 153 -6.60 1.14 -4.57
C MET A 153 -7.57 1.26 -5.75
N PHE A 154 -8.86 0.94 -5.54
CA PHE A 154 -9.87 1.12 -6.57
C PHE A 154 -9.96 2.59 -6.99
N TRP A 155 -10.10 3.50 -6.03
CA TRP A 155 -10.17 4.94 -6.29
C TRP A 155 -8.89 5.48 -6.93
N ALA A 156 -7.71 5.15 -6.39
CA ALA A 156 -6.44 5.59 -6.95
C ALA A 156 -6.28 5.17 -8.42
N ARG A 157 -6.65 3.92 -8.75
CA ARG A 157 -6.57 3.42 -10.14
C ARG A 157 -7.58 4.09 -11.05
N LEU A 158 -8.81 4.31 -10.59
CA LEU A 158 -9.83 5.02 -11.35
C LEU A 158 -9.40 6.46 -11.65
N LEU A 159 -8.96 7.18 -10.62
CA LEU A 159 -8.48 8.57 -10.72
C LEU A 159 -7.29 8.69 -11.67
N LEU A 160 -6.30 7.78 -11.58
CA LEU A 160 -5.14 7.84 -12.46
C LEU A 160 -5.49 7.57 -13.92
N HIS A 161 -6.45 6.67 -14.23
CA HIS A 161 -6.93 6.50 -15.61
C HIS A 161 -7.60 7.75 -16.16
N PHE A 162 -8.27 8.52 -15.30
CA PHE A 162 -8.84 9.80 -15.69
C PHE A 162 -7.75 10.85 -15.92
N PHE A 163 -6.82 11.02 -14.97
CA PHE A 163 -5.75 12.02 -15.06
C PHE A 163 -4.74 11.74 -16.17
N ALA A 164 -4.49 10.48 -16.53
CA ALA A 164 -3.61 10.12 -17.63
C ALA A 164 -4.12 10.57 -19.01
N LYS A 165 -5.42 10.88 -19.13
CA LYS A 165 -6.03 11.43 -20.36
C LYS A 165 -5.99 12.96 -20.42
N LEU A 166 -5.66 13.61 -19.32
CA LEU A 166 -5.58 15.06 -19.23
C LEU A 166 -4.15 15.54 -19.53
N PRO A 167 -3.98 16.75 -20.10
CA PRO A 167 -2.67 17.36 -20.20
C PRO A 167 -2.09 17.60 -18.80
N HIS A 168 -0.77 17.49 -18.67
CA HIS A 168 -0.04 17.70 -17.42
C HIS A 168 -0.53 16.83 -16.24
N THR A 169 -0.59 15.51 -16.42
CA THR A 169 -1.04 14.54 -15.41
C THR A 169 -0.48 14.78 -14.00
N VAL A 170 0.79 15.21 -13.88
CA VAL A 170 1.45 15.56 -12.60
C VAL A 170 0.64 16.58 -11.81
N PHE A 171 0.11 17.62 -12.47
CA PHE A 171 -0.67 18.68 -11.82
C PHE A 171 -1.96 18.13 -11.21
N TRP A 172 -2.71 17.31 -11.96
CA TRP A 172 -3.96 16.71 -11.48
C TRP A 172 -3.73 15.72 -10.34
N VAL A 173 -2.66 14.93 -10.42
CA VAL A 173 -2.24 14.03 -9.33
C VAL A 173 -1.89 14.83 -8.07
N ALA A 174 -1.11 15.91 -8.19
CA ALA A 174 -0.74 16.76 -7.07
C ALA A 174 -1.96 17.48 -6.46
N ALA A 175 -2.83 18.04 -7.28
CA ALA A 175 -4.06 18.69 -6.83
C ALA A 175 -4.99 17.71 -6.10
N CYS A 176 -5.12 16.49 -6.63
CA CYS A 176 -5.91 15.42 -6.01
C CYS A 176 -5.32 14.99 -4.66
N PHE A 177 -4.01 14.83 -4.57
CA PHE A 177 -3.31 14.55 -3.31
C PHE A 177 -3.56 15.65 -2.27
N VAL A 178 -3.34 16.91 -2.63
CA VAL A 178 -3.53 18.05 -1.73
C VAL A 178 -4.98 18.14 -1.25
N PHE A 179 -5.94 17.95 -2.15
CA PHE A 179 -7.36 17.93 -1.77
C PHE A 179 -7.68 16.77 -0.83
N GLY A 180 -7.22 15.55 -1.12
CA GLY A 180 -7.42 14.38 -0.25
C GLY A 180 -6.81 14.57 1.13
N TYR A 181 -5.60 15.15 1.19
CA TYR A 181 -4.89 15.47 2.41
C TYR A 181 -5.63 16.52 3.23
N ILE A 182 -5.98 17.66 2.64
CA ILE A 182 -6.64 18.77 3.35
C ILE A 182 -8.06 18.36 3.77
N SER A 183 -8.86 17.79 2.87
CA SER A 183 -10.25 17.43 3.18
C SER A 183 -10.36 16.42 4.32
N SER A 184 -9.39 15.49 4.44
CA SER A 184 -9.36 14.49 5.52
C SER A 184 -9.21 15.09 6.92
N ARG A 185 -8.75 16.35 7.01
CA ARG A 185 -8.61 17.08 8.29
C ARG A 185 -9.92 17.72 8.76
N TYR A 186 -10.92 17.81 7.88
CA TYR A 186 -12.23 18.38 8.18
C TYR A 186 -13.33 17.32 8.21
N VAL A 187 -13.25 16.33 7.32
CA VAL A 187 -14.22 15.25 7.20
C VAL A 187 -13.52 13.98 6.76
N CYS A 188 -13.84 12.86 7.40
CA CYS A 188 -13.45 11.55 6.93
C CYS A 188 -14.54 11.06 5.99
N LEU A 189 -14.28 10.89 4.69
CA LEU A 189 -15.27 10.38 3.75
C LEU A 189 -15.32 8.84 3.78
N PRO A 190 -16.50 8.24 3.57
CA PRO A 190 -16.62 6.80 3.49
C PRO A 190 -15.92 6.26 2.24
N TRP A 191 -15.75 4.93 2.22
CA TRP A 191 -15.17 4.14 1.13
C TRP A 191 -13.70 4.42 0.85
N SER A 192 -12.96 4.94 1.85
CA SER A 192 -11.54 5.28 1.71
C SER A 192 -11.22 6.11 0.46
N VAL A 193 -12.18 6.96 0.03
CA VAL A 193 -12.02 7.79 -1.19
C VAL A 193 -10.82 8.71 -1.03
N GLN A 194 -10.74 9.41 0.11
CA GLN A 194 -9.66 10.36 0.37
C GLN A 194 -8.30 9.64 0.45
N SER A 195 -8.24 8.44 1.04
CA SER A 195 -7.02 7.62 1.05
C SER A 195 -6.60 7.27 -0.38
N GLY A 196 -7.56 6.94 -1.26
CA GLY A 196 -7.33 6.75 -2.69
C GLY A 196 -6.85 8.01 -3.42
N MET A 197 -7.34 9.19 -3.04
CA MET A 197 -6.90 10.47 -3.61
C MET A 197 -5.44 10.77 -3.30
N CYS A 198 -4.96 10.48 -2.09
CA CYS A 198 -3.54 10.61 -1.76
C CYS A 198 -2.71 9.47 -2.37
N ALA A 199 -3.22 8.24 -2.34
CA ALA A 199 -2.54 7.08 -2.91
C ALA A 199 -2.29 7.19 -4.43
N VAL A 200 -3.07 8.00 -5.15
CA VAL A 200 -2.84 8.25 -6.59
C VAL A 200 -1.44 8.79 -6.89
N ALA A 201 -0.82 9.52 -5.96
CA ALA A 201 0.55 10.01 -6.10
C ALA A 201 1.57 8.86 -6.11
N PHE A 202 1.47 7.94 -5.14
CA PHE A 202 2.33 6.75 -5.07
C PHE A 202 2.12 5.81 -6.27
N LEU A 203 0.85 5.63 -6.67
CA LEU A 203 0.50 4.88 -7.88
C LEU A 203 1.12 5.51 -9.14
N TYR A 204 1.03 6.83 -9.27
CA TYR A 204 1.60 7.55 -10.41
C TYR A 204 3.13 7.48 -10.44
N LEU A 205 3.80 7.58 -9.29
CA LEU A 205 5.24 7.37 -9.17
C LEU A 205 5.65 5.98 -9.66
N GLY A 206 4.89 4.94 -9.31
CA GLY A 206 5.07 3.59 -9.84
C GLY A 206 4.98 3.53 -11.37
N TYR A 207 3.94 4.15 -11.94
CA TYR A 207 3.77 4.24 -13.39
C TYR A 207 4.95 4.96 -14.06
N LEU A 208 5.39 6.10 -13.53
CA LEU A 208 6.56 6.84 -14.04
C LEU A 208 7.84 6.02 -13.92
N ALA A 209 8.00 5.26 -12.84
CA ALA A 209 9.16 4.39 -12.63
C ALA A 209 9.28 3.32 -13.72
N LYS A 210 8.16 2.79 -14.22
CA LYS A 210 8.14 1.89 -15.38
C LYS A 210 8.41 2.66 -16.68
N LYS A 211 7.71 3.78 -16.89
CA LYS A 211 7.75 4.57 -18.14
C LYS A 211 9.16 5.07 -18.47
N TYR A 212 9.91 5.50 -17.46
CA TYR A 212 11.26 6.04 -17.62
C TYR A 212 12.38 5.04 -17.30
N ASP A 213 12.04 3.76 -17.09
CA ASP A 213 12.96 2.70 -16.68
C ASP A 213 13.86 3.10 -15.49
N VAL A 214 13.23 3.65 -14.44
CA VAL A 214 13.95 4.16 -13.26
C VAL A 214 14.76 3.05 -12.60
N LEU A 215 14.19 1.85 -12.46
CA LEU A 215 14.91 0.71 -11.87
C LEU A 215 16.15 0.32 -12.69
N GLY A 216 16.08 0.36 -14.02
CA GLY A 216 17.23 0.11 -14.88
C GLY A 216 18.36 1.11 -14.66
N ARG A 217 18.02 2.40 -14.48
CA ARG A 217 18.98 3.46 -14.16
C ARG A 217 19.59 3.30 -12.76
N VAL A 218 18.74 3.04 -11.76
CA VAL A 218 19.17 2.88 -10.37
C VAL A 218 20.15 1.71 -10.21
N LYS A 219 19.93 0.60 -10.94
CA LYS A 219 20.88 -0.54 -10.94
C LYS A 219 22.28 -0.18 -11.43
N ARG A 220 22.43 0.84 -12.29
CA ARG A 220 23.74 1.26 -12.81
C ARG A 220 24.52 2.18 -11.86
N ILE A 221 23.85 2.79 -10.89
CA ILE A 221 24.43 3.82 -10.02
C ILE A 221 24.33 3.34 -8.56
N PRO A 222 25.37 2.66 -8.03
CA PRO A 222 25.31 2.06 -6.68
C PRO A 222 25.08 3.09 -5.56
N TYR A 223 25.56 4.33 -5.73
CA TYR A 223 25.36 5.41 -4.77
C TYR A 223 23.88 5.74 -4.50
N ILE A 224 22.98 5.47 -5.45
CA ILE A 224 21.53 5.69 -5.24
C ILE A 224 20.98 4.72 -4.19
N TRP A 225 21.46 3.48 -4.14
CA TRP A 225 21.06 2.52 -3.13
C TRP A 225 21.51 2.91 -1.73
N VAL A 226 22.74 3.42 -1.61
CA VAL A 226 23.27 3.93 -0.34
C VAL A 226 22.48 5.15 0.12
N ALA A 227 22.22 6.10 -0.78
CA ALA A 227 21.41 7.29 -0.47
C ALA A 227 19.98 6.90 -0.05
N ALA A 228 19.34 5.97 -0.78
CA ALA A 228 18.01 5.47 -0.42
C ALA A 228 18.01 4.80 0.96
N LEU A 229 19.02 3.97 1.26
CA LEU A 229 19.14 3.32 2.56
C LEU A 229 19.30 4.35 3.69
N LEU A 230 20.15 5.37 3.50
CA LEU A 230 20.35 6.42 4.50
C LEU A 230 19.08 7.24 4.72
N ILE A 231 18.40 7.64 3.65
CA ILE A 231 17.12 8.36 3.74
C ILE A 231 16.07 7.52 4.49
N TRP A 232 15.99 6.23 4.17
CA TRP A 232 15.04 5.33 4.84
C TRP A 232 15.37 5.14 6.33
N ILE A 233 16.65 4.99 6.68
CA ILE A 233 17.08 4.94 8.09
C ILE A 233 16.69 6.24 8.82
N ILE A 234 16.93 7.40 8.21
CA ILE A 234 16.55 8.70 8.79
C ILE A 234 15.04 8.79 9.02
N ASP A 235 14.23 8.33 8.06
CA ASP A 235 12.76 8.28 8.17
C ASP A 235 12.30 7.34 9.29
N VAL A 236 12.91 6.16 9.42
CA VAL A 236 12.60 5.21 10.50
C VAL A 236 13.00 5.74 11.87
N VAL A 237 14.15 6.41 11.99
CA VAL A 237 14.62 6.98 13.27
C VAL A 237 13.84 8.23 13.66
N SER A 238 13.46 9.06 12.68
CA SER A 238 12.71 10.31 12.88
C SER A 238 11.20 10.09 12.71
N PHE A 239 10.74 8.84 12.87
CA PHE A 239 9.38 8.45 12.52
C PHE A 239 8.36 9.21 13.37
N GLY A 240 7.61 10.09 12.71
CA GLY A 240 6.60 10.94 13.33
C GLY A 240 5.18 10.40 13.22
N GLY A 241 5.02 9.11 12.91
CA GLY A 241 3.75 8.49 12.54
C GLY A 241 3.46 8.58 11.04
N MET A 242 2.85 7.54 10.47
CA MET A 242 2.32 7.56 9.10
C MET A 242 1.11 6.63 9.03
N SER A 243 -0.02 7.16 8.57
CA SER A 243 -1.24 6.41 8.30
C SER A 243 -1.86 6.90 7.00
N MET A 244 -1.57 6.19 5.91
CA MET A 244 -2.24 6.48 4.63
C MET A 244 -3.74 6.15 4.63
N ALA A 245 -4.21 5.34 5.57
CA ALA A 245 -5.64 5.16 5.80
C ALA A 245 -6.32 6.50 6.14
N MET A 246 -5.65 7.28 7.00
CA MET A 246 -6.14 8.56 7.52
C MET A 246 -5.59 9.78 6.78
N ASN A 247 -4.85 9.57 5.69
CA ASN A 247 -4.07 10.61 5.01
C ASN A 247 -3.16 11.39 5.96
N ASP A 248 -2.66 10.73 6.98
CA ASP A 248 -1.75 11.31 7.94
C ASP A 248 -0.32 10.91 7.64
N TYR A 249 0.53 11.89 7.43
CA TYR A 249 1.95 11.69 7.09
C TYR A 249 2.88 12.15 8.23
N GLY A 250 2.32 12.33 9.44
CA GLY A 250 3.05 12.59 10.67
C GLY A 250 3.66 13.97 10.78
N LEU A 251 4.58 14.11 11.75
CA LEU A 251 5.30 15.35 12.05
C LEU A 251 6.18 15.85 10.90
N HIS A 252 6.68 14.95 10.06
CA HIS A 252 7.57 15.27 8.95
C HIS A 252 7.02 14.72 7.61
N PRO A 253 5.95 15.30 7.03
CA PRO A 253 5.27 14.74 5.87
C PRO A 253 6.15 14.52 4.64
N VAL A 254 7.06 15.47 4.38
CA VAL A 254 7.99 15.36 3.24
C VAL A 254 8.97 14.22 3.46
N LEU A 255 9.50 14.08 4.68
CA LEU A 255 10.40 12.98 5.03
C LEU A 255 9.66 11.64 4.94
N ALA A 256 8.43 11.56 5.41
CA ALA A 256 7.58 10.37 5.34
C ALA A 256 7.34 9.93 3.87
N VAL A 257 7.06 10.87 2.97
CA VAL A 257 6.86 10.56 1.54
C VAL A 257 8.17 10.15 0.87
N VAL A 258 9.27 10.87 1.09
CA VAL A 258 10.55 10.56 0.44
C VAL A 258 11.17 9.28 1.05
N GLY A 259 11.06 9.13 2.37
CA GLY A 259 11.47 7.97 3.16
C GLY A 259 10.75 6.71 2.73
N SER A 260 9.44 6.77 2.52
CA SER A 260 8.68 5.63 2.00
C SER A 260 9.05 5.23 0.56
N MET A 261 9.37 6.20 -0.31
CA MET A 261 9.89 5.90 -1.65
C MET A 261 11.26 5.23 -1.56
N ALA A 262 12.12 5.71 -0.67
CA ALA A 262 13.44 5.16 -0.43
C ALA A 262 13.37 3.73 0.17
N GLY A 263 12.52 3.52 1.17
CA GLY A 263 12.25 2.20 1.76
C GLY A 263 11.66 1.22 0.75
N THR A 264 10.73 1.67 -0.09
CA THR A 264 10.20 0.86 -1.20
C THR A 264 11.32 0.42 -2.14
N LEU A 265 12.21 1.34 -2.52
CA LEU A 265 13.35 1.02 -3.37
C LEU A 265 14.27 0.00 -2.69
N CYS A 266 14.67 0.23 -1.43
CA CYS A 266 15.51 -0.69 -0.65
C CYS A 266 14.89 -2.09 -0.55
N VAL A 267 13.60 -2.21 -0.26
CA VAL A 267 12.91 -3.51 -0.17
C VAL A 267 12.89 -4.22 -1.52
N ILE A 268 12.70 -3.50 -2.63
CA ILE A 268 12.84 -4.07 -3.98
C ILE A 268 14.27 -4.57 -4.21
N GLY A 269 15.29 -3.83 -3.78
CA GLY A 269 16.70 -4.24 -3.86
C GLY A 269 17.00 -5.50 -3.08
N VAL A 270 16.57 -5.55 -1.81
CA VAL A 270 16.66 -6.77 -0.97
C VAL A 270 15.95 -7.94 -1.64
N SER A 271 14.76 -7.70 -2.19
CA SER A 271 14.00 -8.75 -2.89
C SER A 271 14.75 -9.28 -4.11
N GLN A 272 15.42 -8.42 -4.88
CA GLN A 272 16.27 -8.84 -6.00
C GLN A 272 17.47 -9.67 -5.53
N LEU A 273 18.12 -9.28 -4.43
CA LEU A 273 19.23 -10.04 -3.85
C LEU A 273 18.77 -11.45 -3.41
N LEU A 274 17.65 -11.54 -2.70
CA LEU A 274 17.06 -12.82 -2.31
C LEU A 274 16.73 -13.69 -3.53
N ASP A 275 16.12 -13.08 -4.56
CA ASP A 275 15.78 -13.74 -5.82
C ASP A 275 17.00 -14.39 -6.49
N HIS A 276 18.13 -13.68 -6.49
CA HIS A 276 19.41 -14.18 -7.01
C HIS A 276 20.00 -15.30 -6.16
N MET A 277 19.95 -15.19 -4.83
CA MET A 277 20.44 -16.25 -3.91
C MET A 277 19.68 -17.57 -4.10
N PHE A 278 18.35 -17.51 -4.23
CA PHE A 278 17.53 -18.71 -4.43
C PHE A 278 17.74 -19.40 -5.79
N LEU A 279 18.21 -18.68 -6.82
CA LEU A 279 18.58 -19.30 -8.10
C LEU A 279 20.03 -19.78 -8.12
N GLY A 280 20.94 -19.05 -7.48
CA GLY A 280 22.36 -19.44 -7.39
C GLY A 280 22.59 -20.70 -6.56
N GLY A 281 21.74 -20.96 -5.56
CA GLY A 281 21.80 -22.18 -4.73
C GLY A 281 21.17 -23.42 -5.36
N GLY A 282 20.47 -23.31 -6.49
CA GLY A 282 19.88 -24.45 -7.21
C GLY A 282 20.75 -25.00 -8.35
N ALA A 283 21.94 -24.44 -8.54
CA ALA A 283 22.89 -24.81 -9.59
C ALA A 283 24.23 -25.32 -9.00
N GLN A 284 24.18 -25.95 -7.83
CA GLN A 284 25.28 -26.72 -7.25
C GLN A 284 24.86 -28.18 -7.09
#